data_AF-A0A914RJ56-F1
#
_entry.id   AF-A0A914RJ56-F1
#
_cell.length_a   1.000
_cell.length_b   1.000
_cell.length_c   1.000
_cell.angle_alpha   90.00
_cell.angle_beta   90.00
_cell.angle_gamma   90.00
#
_symmetry.space_group_name_H-M   'P 1'
#
loop_
_entity.id
_entity.type
_entity.pdbx_description
1 polymer ?
#
loop_
_entity_poly.entity_id
_entity_poly.type
_entity_poly.pdbx_seq_one_letter_code
_entity_poly.pdbx_strand_id
1 'polypeptide(L)'
;DRIQEGLLRKPKVFIFNADSPIYKKGDRNQAGEGGKAVKINQEHLSAQEREKYAAGFRNNAFNQYVSDMISIHRSLPSTIDEEYRPRGFNMKLSVL
;
A
#
# COMPACT_ATOMS: atom_id res chain seq x y z
N ASP A 1 -13.34 -19.88 -28.82
CA ASP A 1 -12.09 -19.25 -29.31
C ASP A 1 -12.06 -17.75 -29.13
N ARG A 2 -11.18 -17.33 -28.21
CA ARG A 2 -10.28 -16.16 -28.27
C ARG A 2 -10.83 -14.71 -28.33
N ILE A 3 -10.34 -13.95 -27.34
CA ILE A 3 -10.13 -12.49 -27.20
C ILE A 3 -11.28 -11.64 -26.63
N GLN A 4 -11.41 -11.67 -25.30
CA GLN A 4 -11.51 -10.44 -24.49
C GLN A 4 -10.36 -10.37 -23.47
N GLU A 5 -9.18 -10.88 -23.83
CA GLU A 5 -7.97 -10.57 -23.10
C GLU A 5 -7.54 -9.14 -23.46
N GLY A 6 -7.50 -8.24 -22.47
CA GLY A 6 -6.70 -7.02 -22.59
C GLY A 6 -7.37 -5.68 -22.32
N LEU A 7 -8.70 -5.58 -22.15
CA LEU A 7 -9.28 -4.33 -21.62
C LEU A 7 -9.34 -4.40 -20.10
N LEU A 8 -8.35 -3.80 -19.43
CA LEU A 8 -8.49 -3.38 -18.04
C LEU A 8 -9.81 -2.59 -17.93
N ARG A 9 -10.83 -3.19 -17.31
CA ARG A 9 -12.08 -2.49 -17.04
C ARG A 9 -11.74 -1.28 -16.18
N LYS A 10 -11.87 -0.08 -16.76
CA LYS A 10 -11.66 1.16 -16.01
C LYS A 10 -12.58 1.10 -14.78
N PRO A 11 -12.05 1.32 -13.57
CA PRO A 11 -12.87 1.29 -12.36
C PRO A 11 -14.01 2.29 -12.53
N LYS A 12 -15.24 1.81 -12.36
CA LYS A 12 -16.46 2.57 -12.68
C LYS A 12 -16.67 3.81 -11.81
N VAL A 13 -15.92 3.94 -10.71
CA VAL A 13 -16.12 4.99 -9.73
C VAL A 13 -14.80 5.23 -8.99
N PHE A 14 -14.21 6.41 -9.15
CA PHE A 14 -13.21 6.95 -8.22
C PHE A 14 -13.93 7.84 -7.20
N ILE A 15 -14.57 7.26 -6.18
CA ILE A 15 -14.96 8.05 -5.01
C ILE A 15 -13.70 8.26 -4.18
N PHE A 16 -13.09 9.44 -4.32
CA PHE A 16 -12.00 9.86 -3.45
C PHE A 16 -12.60 10.36 -2.14
N ASN A 17 -12.53 9.56 -1.10
CA ASN A 17 -12.78 10.02 0.26
C ASN A 17 -11.43 10.37 0.91
N ALA A 18 -11.08 11.65 0.92
CA ALA A 18 -9.85 12.16 1.52
C ALA A 18 -9.72 11.81 3.01
N ASP A 19 -10.86 11.67 3.70
CA ASP A 19 -10.93 11.35 5.13
C ASP A 19 -10.85 9.84 5.40
N SER A 20 -10.75 9.00 4.35
CA SER A 20 -10.58 7.56 4.53
C SER A 20 -9.25 7.25 5.21
N PRO A 21 -9.22 6.30 6.19
CA PRO A 21 -8.00 5.94 6.90
C PRO A 21 -6.80 5.58 6.02
N ILE A 22 -7.04 5.07 4.81
CA ILE A 22 -5.99 4.69 3.85
C ILE A 22 -5.17 5.89 3.32
N TYR A 23 -5.66 7.13 3.50
CA TYR A 23 -4.95 8.37 3.13
C TYR A 23 -4.31 9.07 4.33
N LYS A 24 -4.43 8.52 5.55
CA LYS A 24 -3.82 9.12 6.74
C LYS A 24 -2.30 9.08 6.62
N LYS A 25 -1.64 10.18 7.00
CA LYS A 25 -0.17 10.34 6.92
C LYS A 25 0.40 10.65 8.30
N GLY A 26 1.55 10.05 8.62
CA GLY A 26 2.34 10.38 9.81
C GLY A 26 1.81 9.85 11.13
N ASP A 27 0.75 9.04 11.13
CA ASP A 27 0.29 8.35 12.35
C ASP A 27 1.20 7.15 12.65
N ARG A 28 1.96 7.21 13.73
CA ARG A 28 2.90 6.14 14.13
C ARG A 28 2.21 4.82 14.50
N ASN A 29 0.91 4.86 14.78
CA ASN A 29 0.10 3.72 15.21
C ASN A 29 -0.71 3.10 14.07
N GLN A 30 -0.74 3.71 12.87
CA GLN A 30 -1.46 3.11 11.75
C GLN A 30 -0.77 1.82 11.28
N ALA A 31 -1.57 0.91 10.71
CA ALA A 31 -1.09 -0.37 10.23
C ALA A 31 0.00 -0.17 9.16
N GLY A 32 1.12 -0.87 9.34
CA GLY A 32 2.24 -0.84 8.38
C GLY A 32 3.14 0.40 8.43
N GLU A 33 2.90 1.36 9.33
CA GLU A 33 3.75 2.56 9.42
C GLU A 33 5.19 2.22 9.78
N GLY A 34 6.14 2.85 9.09
CA GLY A 34 7.56 2.54 9.24
C GLY A 34 7.91 1.14 8.73
N GLY A 35 7.08 0.53 7.87
CA GLY A 35 7.30 -0.82 7.35
C GLY A 35 7.10 -1.94 8.37
N LYS A 36 6.45 -1.66 9.51
CA LYS A 36 6.16 -2.69 10.52
C LYS A 36 5.23 -3.76 9.96
N ALA A 37 5.48 -5.02 10.32
CA ALA A 37 4.62 -6.13 9.91
C ALA A 37 3.22 -6.00 10.53
N VAL A 38 2.18 -6.10 9.71
CA VAL A 38 0.80 -6.21 10.15
C VAL A 38 0.47 -7.69 10.32
N LYS A 39 0.29 -8.13 11.57
CA LYS A 39 0.02 -9.53 11.91
C LYS A 39 -1.48 -9.71 12.13
N ILE A 40 -2.08 -10.65 11.41
CA ILE A 40 -3.50 -10.97 11.52
C ILE A 40 -3.64 -12.34 12.15
N ASN A 41 -4.33 -12.41 13.29
CA ASN A 41 -4.77 -13.68 13.86
C ASN A 41 -6.07 -14.10 13.15
N GLN A 42 -5.97 -15.09 12.26
CA GLN A 42 -7.11 -15.56 11.47
C GLN A 42 -8.22 -16.19 12.32
N GLU A 43 -7.89 -16.70 13.51
CA GLU A 43 -8.86 -17.27 14.45
C GLU A 43 -9.78 -16.21 15.04
N HIS A 44 -9.29 -14.98 15.18
CA HIS A 44 -10.06 -13.84 15.68
C HIS A 44 -10.85 -13.12 14.59
N LEU A 45 -10.66 -13.48 13.32
CA LEU A 45 -11.45 -12.93 12.22
C LEU A 45 -12.84 -13.54 12.23
N SER A 46 -13.85 -12.68 12.02
CA SER A 46 -15.18 -13.13 11.66
C SER A 46 -15.16 -13.96 10.38
N ALA A 47 -16.18 -14.80 10.16
CA ALA A 47 -16.28 -15.61 8.95
C ALA A 47 -16.22 -14.75 7.67
N GLN A 48 -16.84 -13.57 7.68
CA GLN A 48 -16.84 -12.64 6.56
C GLN A 48 -15.44 -12.06 6.28
N GLU A 49 -14.70 -11.68 7.32
CA GLU A 49 -13.34 -11.16 7.15
C GLU A 49 -12.35 -12.24 6.73
N ARG A 50 -12.54 -13.46 7.21
CA ARG A 50 -11.72 -14.60 6.80
C ARG A 50 -11.87 -14.91 5.31
N GLU A 51 -13.09 -14.81 4.77
CA GLU A 51 -13.28 -14.93 3.32
C GLU A 51 -12.61 -13.78 2.57
N LYS A 52 -12.69 -12.53 3.04
CA LYS A 52 -11.96 -11.40 2.41
C LYS A 52 -10.45 -11.62 2.41
N TYR A 53 -9.91 -12.12 3.52
CA TYR A 53 -8.50 -12.49 3.65
C TYR A 53 -8.10 -13.54 2.61
N ALA A 54 -8.85 -14.65 2.52
CA ALA A 54 -8.57 -15.75 1.59
C ALA A 54 -8.76 -15.33 0.12
N ALA A 55 -9.86 -14.64 -0.19
CA ALA A 55 -10.16 -14.16 -1.54
C ALA A 55 -9.10 -13.17 -2.04
N GLY A 56 -8.64 -12.26 -1.17
CA GLY A 56 -7.56 -11.33 -1.50
C GLY A 56 -6.28 -12.04 -1.93
N PHE A 57 -5.88 -13.09 -1.20
CA PHE A 57 -4.71 -13.90 -1.54
C PHE A 57 -4.91 -14.68 -2.85
N ARG A 58 -6.07 -15.33 -3.01
CA ARG A 58 -6.40 -16.11 -4.20
C ARG A 58 -6.43 -15.27 -5.48
N ASN A 59 -6.96 -14.05 -5.41
CA ASN A 59 -7.17 -13.20 -6.58
C ASN A 59 -5.93 -12.37 -6.97
N ASN A 60 -5.03 -12.09 -6.02
CA ASN A 60 -3.90 -11.19 -6.26
C ASN A 60 -2.51 -11.82 -5.98
N ALA A 61 -2.45 -13.06 -5.48
CA ALA A 61 -1.23 -13.73 -5.02
C ALA A 61 -0.48 -13.00 -3.87
N PHE A 62 -1.14 -12.07 -3.19
CA PHE A 62 -0.66 -11.41 -1.99
C PHE A 62 -1.83 -11.08 -1.04
N ASN A 63 -1.52 -10.72 0.21
CA ASN A 63 -2.52 -10.42 1.21
C ASN A 63 -3.17 -9.04 0.99
N GLN A 64 -4.16 -8.96 0.10
CA GLN A 64 -4.90 -7.73 -0.15
C GLN A 64 -5.61 -7.22 1.11
N TYR A 65 -6.18 -8.11 1.93
CA TYR A 65 -6.85 -7.72 3.17
C TYR A 65 -5.93 -6.88 4.07
N VAL A 66 -4.66 -7.29 4.21
CA VAL A 66 -3.64 -6.49 4.90
C VAL A 66 -3.27 -5.22 4.14
N SER A 67 -3.12 -5.28 2.82
CA SER A 67 -2.83 -4.11 2.00
C SER A 67 -3.87 -3.00 2.16
N ASP A 68 -5.15 -3.37 2.23
CA ASP A 68 -6.27 -2.42 2.35
C ASP A 68 -6.29 -1.71 3.72
N MET A 69 -5.60 -2.25 4.74
CA MET A 69 -5.43 -1.59 6.05
C MET A 69 -4.25 -0.60 6.06
N ILE A 70 -3.30 -0.74 5.15
CA ILE A 70 -2.05 0.04 5.17
C ILE A 70 -2.25 1.32 4.36
N SER A 71 -1.87 2.46 4.96
CA SER A 71 -1.92 3.75 4.27
C SER A 71 -1.05 3.76 3.01
N ILE A 72 -1.57 4.37 1.94
CA ILE A 72 -0.81 4.59 0.71
C ILE A 72 0.29 5.65 0.87
N HIS A 73 0.28 6.38 1.99
CA HIS A 73 1.27 7.39 2.36
C HIS A 73 2.18 6.96 3.52
N ARG A 74 2.27 5.64 3.83
CA ARG A 74 3.13 5.14 4.90
C ARG A 74 4.59 5.58 4.73
N SER A 75 5.27 5.90 5.82
CA SER A 75 6.73 6.10 5.79
C SER A 75 7.48 4.76 5.90
N LEU A 76 8.72 4.75 5.42
CA LEU A 76 9.66 3.64 5.60
C LEU A 76 10.93 4.17 6.27
N PRO A 77 11.58 3.39 7.15
CA PRO A 77 12.89 3.73 7.67
C PRO A 77 13.91 3.70 6.53
N SER A 78 14.91 4.59 6.61
CA SER A 78 16.05 4.52 5.70
C SER A 78 16.93 3.34 6.11
N THR A 79 17.11 2.39 5.21
CA THR A 79 18.11 1.30 5.32
C THR A 79 19.32 1.57 4.43
N ILE A 80 19.42 2.79 3.89
CA ILE A 80 20.52 3.18 3.01
C ILE A 80 21.73 3.42 3.90
N ASP A 81 22.82 2.72 3.63
CA ASP A 81 24.07 2.97 4.34
C ASP A 81 24.48 4.44 4.14
N GLU A 82 25.05 5.02 5.18
CA GLU A 82 25.30 6.46 5.21
C GLU A 82 26.21 6.93 4.07
N GLU A 83 27.14 6.07 3.63
CA GLU A 83 28.02 6.31 2.48
C GLU A 83 27.24 6.52 1.17
N TYR A 84 26.11 5.83 1.00
CA TYR A 84 25.24 5.92 -0.18
C TYR A 84 24.06 6.87 0.02
N ARG A 85 23.96 7.55 1.17
CA ARG A 85 22.92 8.54 1.40
C ARG A 85 23.14 9.70 0.43
N PRO A 86 22.19 10.02 -0.47
CA PRO A 86 22.35 11.12 -1.39
C PRO A 86 22.60 12.41 -0.62
N ARG A 87 23.79 12.99 -0.75
CA ARG A 87 24.17 14.24 -0.09
C ARG A 87 23.60 15.43 -0.85
N GLY A 88 22.27 15.49 -0.96
CA GLY A 88 21.54 16.58 -1.63
C GLY A 88 21.83 16.71 -3.13
N PHE A 89 20.79 16.75 -3.96
CA PHE A 89 20.97 17.21 -5.34
C PHE A 89 21.12 18.74 -5.33
N ASN A 90 22.33 19.23 -5.51
CA ASN A 90 22.60 20.66 -5.65
C ASN A 90 22.25 21.09 -7.08
N MET A 91 20.97 21.35 -7.34
CA MET A 91 20.51 21.92 -8.61
C MET A 91 20.92 23.39 -8.69
N LYS A 92 22.22 23.67 -8.85
CA LYS A 92 22.65 24.93 -9.47
C LYS A 92 22.40 24.80 -10.96
N LEU A 93 21.18 25.10 -11.38
CA LEU A 93 20.85 25.31 -12.78
C LEU A 93 21.54 26.62 -13.20
N SER A 94 22.78 26.54 -13.67
CA SER A 94 23.40 27.63 -14.42
C SER A 94 22.75 27.68 -15.80
N VAL A 95 21.71 28.50 -15.92
CA VAL A 95 21.21 28.95 -17.22
C VAL A 95 22.15 30.07 -17.67
N LEU A 96 22.86 29.81 -18.77
CA LEU A 96 23.64 30.80 -19.52
C LEU A 96 22.71 31.80 -20.22
#